data_AF-A0A222P1A1-F1
#
_entry.id   AF-A0A222P1A1-F1
#
_cell.length_a   1.000
_cell.length_b   1.000
_cell.length_c   1.000
_cell.angle_alpha   90.00
_cell.angle_beta   90.00
_cell.angle_gamma   90.00
#
_symmetry.space_group_name_H-M   'P 1'
#
loop_
_entity.id
_entity.type
_entity.pdbx_description
1 polymer ?
#
loop_
_entity_poly.entity_id
_entity_poly.type
_entity_poly.pdbx_seq_one_letter_code
_entity_poly.pdbx_strand_id
1 'polypeptide(L)'
;MKKSQSTSPSQEDISAAVKTGMSSLMSLCDAGEIPWGILYHSHYRDVAREIAERLVIENTFVDVLFRRSSVKGHLAVTTLNNEKEPIHFLLSNEELNERAASCRYYQVNMGNVLVELTHIYLSGRTDNKYQDFILQGIDQRVEAIKEDVRQRQKKLVEAFIVKDEDENDSYGDEVIVSKLN
;
A
#
# COMPACT_ATOMS: atom_id res chain seq x y z
N MET A 1 27.28 -11.90 21.12
CA MET A 1 26.15 -11.84 20.15
C MET A 1 26.75 -11.76 18.75
N LYS A 2 26.56 -12.78 17.91
CA LYS A 2 27.07 -12.78 16.52
C LYS A 2 26.09 -11.99 15.64
N LYS A 3 26.58 -10.97 14.92
CA LYS A 3 25.83 -10.26 13.88
C LYS A 3 25.46 -11.25 12.78
N SER A 4 24.18 -11.44 12.48
CA SER A 4 23.77 -12.18 11.28
C SER A 4 24.08 -11.32 10.05
N GLN A 5 25.06 -11.74 9.27
CA GLN A 5 25.32 -11.16 7.95
C GLN A 5 24.16 -11.54 7.03
N SER A 6 23.46 -10.54 6.50
CA SER A 6 22.45 -10.76 5.47
C SER A 6 23.18 -11.10 4.16
N THR A 7 23.18 -12.37 3.79
CA THR A 7 23.57 -12.81 2.44
C THR A 7 22.42 -12.51 1.49
N SER A 8 22.67 -11.69 0.47
CA SER A 8 21.73 -11.45 -0.62
C SER A 8 21.31 -12.79 -1.27
N PRO A 9 20.02 -12.99 -1.58
CA PRO A 9 19.50 -14.26 -2.10
C PRO A 9 20.11 -14.61 -3.45
N SER A 10 20.31 -15.91 -3.69
CA SER A 10 20.85 -16.42 -4.95
C SER A 10 19.81 -16.35 -6.08
N GLN A 11 20.23 -16.46 -7.35
CA GLN A 11 19.29 -16.52 -8.47
C GLN A 11 18.35 -17.73 -8.43
N GLU A 12 18.80 -18.83 -7.82
CA GLU A 12 18.00 -20.03 -7.64
C GLU A 12 16.86 -19.78 -6.63
N ASP A 13 17.14 -19.05 -5.56
CA ASP A 13 16.13 -18.63 -4.56
C ASP A 13 15.08 -17.70 -5.20
N ILE A 14 15.53 -16.75 -6.03
CA ILE A 14 14.65 -15.84 -6.78
C ILE A 14 13.77 -16.63 -7.75
N SER A 15 14.32 -17.60 -8.47
CA SER A 15 13.56 -18.41 -9.42
C SER A 15 12.54 -19.33 -8.74
N ALA A 16 12.85 -19.87 -7.56
CA ALA A 16 11.93 -20.72 -6.80
C ALA A 16 10.74 -19.92 -6.23
N ALA A 17 10.97 -18.69 -5.75
CA ALA A 17 9.91 -17.79 -5.31
C ALA A 17 8.95 -17.41 -6.45
N VAL A 18 9.47 -17.20 -7.67
CA VAL A 18 8.66 -16.91 -8.87
C VAL A 18 7.82 -18.12 -9.30
N LYS A 19 8.36 -19.33 -9.24
CA LYS A 19 7.65 -20.57 -9.63
C LYS A 19 6.54 -20.99 -8.67
N THR A 20 6.63 -20.62 -7.39
CA THR A 20 5.65 -20.99 -6.35
C THR A 20 4.50 -20.00 -6.21
N GLY A 21 4.45 -18.95 -7.04
CA GLY A 21 3.45 -17.88 -6.90
C GLY A 21 3.68 -16.97 -5.69
N MET A 22 4.78 -17.18 -4.95
CA MET A 22 5.24 -16.30 -3.88
C MET A 22 6.04 -15.13 -4.47
N SER A 23 5.48 -14.43 -5.46
CA SER A 23 6.05 -13.19 -6.00
C SER A 23 5.85 -12.03 -5.01
N SER A 24 6.16 -12.24 -3.74
CA SER A 24 6.59 -11.17 -2.85
C SER A 24 8.10 -11.28 -2.76
N LEU A 25 8.79 -10.71 -3.76
CA LEU A 25 10.00 -9.99 -3.39
C LEU A 25 9.54 -8.96 -2.37
N MET A 26 9.62 -9.32 -1.08
CA MET A 26 9.73 -8.38 0.02
C MET A 26 10.79 -7.43 -0.47
N SER A 27 10.36 -6.21 -0.77
CA SER A 27 11.26 -5.17 -1.22
C SER A 27 12.38 -5.13 -0.18
N LEU A 28 13.59 -5.48 -0.58
CA LEU A 28 14.83 -5.24 0.15
C LEU A 28 15.06 -3.73 0.19
N CYS A 29 14.06 -2.96 0.66
CA CYS A 29 14.23 -1.56 0.97
C CYS A 29 14.88 -1.55 2.34
N ASP A 30 16.13 -1.12 2.38
CA ASP A 30 16.73 -0.65 3.62
C ASP A 30 15.71 0.27 4.30
N ALA A 31 15.39 0.00 5.57
CA ALA A 31 14.31 0.70 6.29
C ALA A 31 14.44 2.24 6.22
N GLY A 32 15.65 2.77 5.99
CA GLY A 32 15.91 4.19 5.83
C GLY A 32 15.66 4.78 4.44
N GLU A 33 15.38 3.99 3.40
CA GLU A 33 15.17 4.47 2.03
C GLU A 33 13.71 4.81 1.74
N ILE A 34 13.49 5.80 0.87
CA ILE A 34 12.13 6.22 0.50
C ILE A 34 11.41 5.05 -0.20
N PRO A 35 10.18 4.69 0.20
CA PRO A 35 9.43 3.64 -0.45
C PRO A 35 9.32 3.85 -1.96
N TRP A 36 9.54 2.79 -2.74
CA TRP A 36 9.52 2.85 -4.21
C TRP A 36 8.23 3.46 -4.78
N GLY A 37 7.08 3.15 -4.17
CA GLY A 37 5.79 3.71 -4.60
C GLY A 37 5.70 5.23 -4.48
N ILE A 38 6.54 5.85 -3.64
CA ILE A 38 6.65 7.30 -3.50
C ILE A 38 7.75 7.83 -4.41
N LEU A 39 8.91 7.15 -4.49
CA LEU A 39 10.05 7.59 -5.30
C LEU A 39 9.70 7.77 -6.79
N TYR A 40 8.83 6.92 -7.32
CA TYR A 40 8.36 6.98 -8.71
C TYR A 40 7.00 7.67 -8.87
N HIS A 41 6.51 8.32 -7.81
CA HIS A 41 5.25 9.06 -7.85
C HIS A 41 5.40 10.36 -8.64
N SER A 42 4.34 10.80 -9.32
CA SER A 42 4.35 12.04 -10.10
C SER A 42 4.62 13.30 -9.27
N HIS A 43 4.35 13.25 -7.96
CA HIS A 43 4.63 14.33 -7.00
C HIS A 43 6.05 14.28 -6.41
N TYR A 44 6.87 13.27 -6.73
CA TYR A 44 8.25 13.20 -6.24
C TYR A 44 9.23 13.97 -7.11
N ARG A 45 10.10 14.78 -6.49
CA ARG A 45 11.23 15.44 -7.14
C ARG A 45 12.46 15.38 -6.23
N ASP A 46 13.59 14.96 -6.78
CA ASP A 46 14.87 14.98 -6.05
C ASP A 46 15.52 16.37 -6.15
N VAL A 47 14.99 17.30 -5.35
CA VAL A 47 15.39 18.71 -5.35
C VAL A 47 15.57 19.24 -3.94
N ALA A 48 16.35 20.33 -3.81
CA ALA A 48 16.53 21.04 -2.56
C ALA A 48 15.23 21.71 -2.08
N ARG A 49 15.20 22.10 -0.80
CA ARG A 49 14.05 22.69 -0.13
C ARG A 49 13.54 23.94 -0.85
N GLU A 50 14.43 24.85 -1.21
CA GLU A 50 14.11 26.16 -1.78
C GLU A 50 13.48 26.02 -3.18
N ILE A 51 13.89 24.99 -3.92
CA ILE A 51 13.32 24.65 -5.23
C ILE A 51 11.93 24.05 -5.03
N ALA A 52 11.76 23.16 -4.05
CA ALA A 52 10.46 22.57 -3.73
C ALA A 52 9.43 23.62 -3.30
N GLU A 53 9.80 24.57 -2.43
CA GLU A 53 8.95 25.69 -2.02
C GLU A 53 8.50 26.52 -3.23
N ARG A 54 9.44 26.87 -4.10
CA ARG A 54 9.14 27.61 -5.33
C ARG A 54 8.17 26.84 -6.22
N LEU A 55 8.39 25.54 -6.40
CA LEU A 55 7.53 24.70 -7.22
C LEU A 55 6.10 24.62 -6.68
N VAL A 56 5.90 24.48 -5.36
CA VAL A 56 4.53 24.43 -4.81
C VAL A 56 3.83 25.80 -4.82
N ILE A 57 4.57 26.91 -4.80
CA ILE A 57 4.02 28.26 -4.94
C ILE A 57 3.62 28.56 -6.39
N GLU A 58 4.55 28.30 -7.34
CA GLU A 58 4.41 28.71 -8.74
C GLU A 58 3.49 27.77 -9.54
N ASN A 59 3.37 26.51 -9.12
CA ASN A 59 2.77 25.46 -9.94
C ASN A 59 1.38 25.10 -9.42
N THR A 60 0.34 25.49 -10.17
CA THR A 60 -1.06 25.24 -9.81
C THR A 60 -1.42 23.74 -9.81
N PHE A 61 -0.58 22.90 -10.42
CA PHE A 61 -0.84 21.47 -10.60
C PHE A 61 -0.16 20.56 -9.57
N VAL A 62 0.76 21.10 -8.75
CA VAL A 62 1.51 20.30 -7.75
C VAL A 62 1.57 21.10 -6.44
N ASP A 63 0.50 20.99 -5.65
CA ASP A 63 0.32 21.62 -4.35
C ASP A 63 0.93 20.79 -3.20
N VAL A 64 1.21 19.51 -3.43
CA VAL A 64 1.99 18.63 -2.55
C VAL A 64 3.19 18.05 -3.31
N LEU A 65 4.39 18.14 -2.75
CA LEU A 65 5.62 17.66 -3.36
C LEU A 65 6.40 16.78 -2.37
N PHE A 66 6.83 15.61 -2.85
CA PHE A 66 7.68 14.68 -2.12
C PHE A 66 9.14 14.87 -2.52
N ARG A 67 10.05 14.87 -1.55
CA ARG A 67 11.50 14.96 -1.81
C ARG A 67 12.31 14.26 -0.74
N ARG A 68 13.59 13.99 -1.02
CA ARG A 68 14.53 13.58 0.03
C ARG A 68 14.61 14.66 1.11
N SER A 69 14.57 14.22 2.37
CA SER A 69 14.86 15.10 3.50
C SER A 69 16.38 15.25 3.66
N SER A 70 16.81 16.38 4.21
CA SER A 70 18.16 16.53 4.75
C SER A 70 18.37 15.67 6.01
N VAL A 71 17.28 15.28 6.67
CA VAL A 71 17.29 14.33 7.78
C VAL A 71 17.30 12.92 7.21
N LYS A 72 18.38 12.17 7.47
CA LYS A 72 18.51 10.78 7.02
C LYS A 72 17.33 9.94 7.50
N GLY A 73 16.85 9.03 6.65
CA GLY A 73 15.74 8.13 6.99
C GLY A 73 14.35 8.78 6.92
N HIS A 74 14.25 10.01 6.41
CA HIS A 74 12.97 10.70 6.32
C HIS A 74 12.66 11.17 4.90
N LEU A 75 11.38 11.11 4.57
CA LEU A 75 10.78 11.78 3.43
C LEU A 75 10.34 13.18 3.87
N ALA A 76 10.61 14.19 3.05
CA ALA A 76 10.05 15.52 3.25
C ALA A 76 8.84 15.73 2.33
N VAL A 77 7.73 16.17 2.89
CA VAL A 77 6.52 16.58 2.18
C VAL A 77 6.45 18.10 2.25
N THR A 78 6.51 18.75 1.09
CA THR A 78 6.42 20.22 0.97
C THR A 78 5.07 20.57 0.37
N THR A 79 4.36 21.51 0.98
CA THR A 79 3.02 21.94 0.55
C THR A 79 2.74 23.36 1.03
N LEU A 80 1.55 23.90 0.76
CA LEU A 80 1.12 25.22 1.21
C LEU A 80 0.15 25.10 2.39
N ASN A 81 0.29 25.98 3.39
CA ASN A 81 -0.71 26.13 4.44
C ASN A 81 -1.95 26.91 3.92
N ASN A 82 -2.94 27.12 4.81
CA ASN A 82 -4.15 27.87 4.47
C ASN A 82 -3.90 29.35 4.13
N GLU A 83 -2.74 29.89 4.49
CA GLU A 83 -2.28 31.25 4.18
C GLU A 83 -1.42 31.30 2.89
N LYS A 84 -1.32 30.18 2.17
CA LYS A 84 -0.48 30.00 0.97
C LYS A 84 1.02 30.14 1.21
N GLU A 85 1.47 29.92 2.43
CA GLU A 85 2.89 29.87 2.77
C GLU A 85 3.41 28.42 2.71
N PRO A 86 4.64 28.20 2.21
CA PRO A 86 5.24 26.87 2.20
C PRO A 86 5.45 26.33 3.62
N ILE A 87 5.09 25.07 3.79
CA ILE A 87 5.32 24.29 5.00
C ILE A 87 5.92 22.93 4.66
N HIS A 88 6.60 22.33 5.63
CA HIS A 88 7.26 21.05 5.46
C HIS A 88 6.91 20.10 6.59
N PHE A 89 6.57 18.88 6.20
CA PHE A 89 6.44 17.77 7.11
C PHE A 89 7.51 16.73 6.84
N LEU A 90 7.88 16.01 7.89
CA LEU A 90 8.76 14.86 7.81
C LEU A 90 7.95 13.60 8.09
N LEU A 91 8.22 12.57 7.29
CA LEU A 91 7.68 11.23 7.48
C LEU A 91 8.84 10.25 7.59
N SER A 92 8.81 9.37 8.59
CA SER A 92 9.77 8.27 8.72
C SER A 92 9.67 7.32 7.53
N ASN A 93 10.78 7.07 6.83
CA ASN A 93 10.83 6.09 5.75
C ASN A 93 10.59 4.67 6.25
N GLU A 94 11.02 4.36 7.47
CA GLU A 94 10.86 3.04 8.09
C GLU A 94 9.37 2.71 8.27
N GLU A 95 8.63 3.62 8.91
CA GLU A 95 7.18 3.50 9.14
C GLU A 95 6.39 3.42 7.83
N LEU A 96 6.82 4.15 6.79
CA LEU A 96 6.20 4.07 5.48
C LEU A 96 6.51 2.74 4.79
N ASN A 97 7.73 2.22 4.90
CA ASN A 97 8.11 0.94 4.32
C ASN A 97 7.37 -0.24 4.96
N GLU A 98 7.12 -0.21 6.27
CA GLU A 98 6.29 -1.21 6.96
C GLU A 98 4.90 -1.34 6.32
N ARG A 99 4.32 -0.21 5.91
CA ARG A 99 2.99 -0.14 5.27
C ARG A 99 3.03 -0.37 3.76
N ALA A 100 4.19 -0.21 3.13
CA ALA A 100 4.36 -0.32 1.68
C ALA A 100 3.99 -1.72 1.16
N ALA A 101 4.30 -2.77 1.94
CA ALA A 101 3.93 -4.14 1.60
C ALA A 101 2.40 -4.33 1.52
N SER A 102 1.69 -3.86 2.55
CA SER A 102 0.22 -3.90 2.59
C SER A 102 -0.40 -3.06 1.47
N CYS A 103 0.11 -1.84 1.26
CA CYS A 103 -0.36 -1.00 0.17
C CYS A 103 -0.20 -1.69 -1.20
N ARG A 104 0.97 -2.30 -1.44
CA ARG A 104 1.23 -3.04 -2.68
C ARG A 104 0.28 -4.23 -2.84
N TYR A 105 0.08 -5.01 -1.79
CA TYR A 105 -0.77 -6.21 -1.85
C TYR A 105 -2.23 -5.84 -2.16
N TYR A 106 -2.76 -4.79 -1.53
CA TYR A 106 -4.13 -4.32 -1.72
C TYR A 106 -4.26 -3.26 -2.84
N GLN A 107 -3.25 -3.13 -3.71
CA GLN A 107 -3.23 -2.19 -4.84
C GLN A 107 -3.52 -0.73 -4.46
N VAL A 108 -3.15 -0.33 -3.25
CA VAL A 108 -3.24 1.04 -2.76
C VAL A 108 -2.03 1.83 -3.23
N ASN A 109 -2.25 2.87 -4.02
CA ASN A 109 -1.18 3.80 -4.37
C ASN A 109 -0.86 4.70 -3.17
N MET A 110 0.22 4.38 -2.46
CA MET A 110 0.65 5.11 -1.27
C MET A 110 0.90 6.60 -1.55
N GLY A 111 1.50 6.95 -2.69
CA GLY A 111 1.74 8.36 -3.05
C GLY A 111 0.45 9.16 -3.18
N ASN A 112 -0.57 8.59 -3.85
CA ASN A 112 -1.88 9.22 -3.96
C ASN A 112 -2.55 9.39 -2.58
N VAL A 113 -2.48 8.35 -1.74
CA VAL A 113 -3.04 8.40 -0.38
C VAL A 113 -2.35 9.47 0.46
N LEU A 114 -1.03 9.60 0.36
CA LEU A 114 -0.29 10.67 1.03
C LEU A 114 -0.78 12.04 0.60
N VAL A 115 -0.88 12.31 -0.70
CA VAL A 115 -1.39 13.61 -1.21
C VAL A 115 -2.79 13.90 -0.65
N GLU A 116 -3.71 12.94 -0.74
CA GLU A 116 -5.08 13.09 -0.25
C GLU A 116 -5.11 13.38 1.26
N LEU A 117 -4.38 12.60 2.06
CA LEU A 117 -4.32 12.80 3.50
C LEU A 117 -3.64 14.11 3.88
N THR A 118 -2.64 14.58 3.11
CA THR A 118 -2.06 15.91 3.31
C THR A 118 -3.13 17.00 3.15
N HIS A 119 -3.97 16.92 2.12
CA HIS A 119 -5.07 17.88 1.95
C HIS A 119 -6.09 17.82 3.08
N ILE A 120 -6.46 16.62 3.52
CA ILE A 120 -7.39 16.45 4.64
C ILE A 120 -6.80 17.03 5.92
N TYR A 121 -5.51 16.81 6.18
CA TYR A 121 -4.82 17.35 7.35
C TYR A 121 -4.81 18.88 7.36
N LEU A 122 -4.58 19.52 6.20
CA LEU A 122 -4.52 20.97 6.09
C LEU A 122 -5.90 21.65 6.17
N SER A 123 -6.93 20.98 5.65
CA SER A 123 -8.31 21.47 5.68
C SER A 123 -9.02 21.19 7.01
N GLY A 124 -8.56 20.18 7.76
CA GLY A 124 -9.10 19.80 9.06
C GLY A 124 -8.47 20.58 10.22
N ARG A 125 -9.24 20.75 11.31
CA ARG A 125 -8.67 21.02 12.64
C ARG A 125 -8.32 19.69 13.29
N THR A 126 -7.20 19.10 12.89
CA THR A 126 -6.69 17.87 13.51
C THR A 126 -5.67 18.22 14.59
N ASP A 127 -5.89 17.77 15.82
CA ASP A 127 -4.95 17.95 16.93
C ASP A 127 -3.78 16.94 16.89
N ASN A 128 -3.86 15.94 16.00
CA ASN A 128 -2.84 14.90 15.85
C ASN A 128 -1.59 15.44 15.18
N LYS A 129 -0.43 14.84 15.50
CA LYS A 129 0.80 15.08 14.75
C LYS A 129 0.60 14.58 13.31
N TYR A 130 1.15 15.33 12.36
CA TYR A 130 1.07 15.00 10.93
C TYR A 130 1.46 13.55 10.62
N GLN A 131 2.61 13.08 11.13
CA GLN A 131 3.06 11.71 10.87
C GLN A 131 2.02 10.67 11.34
N ASP A 132 1.52 10.81 12.57
CA ASP A 132 0.56 9.86 13.14
C ASP A 132 -0.75 9.85 12.34
N PHE A 133 -1.23 11.04 11.94
CA PHE A 133 -2.41 11.19 11.10
C PHE A 133 -2.25 10.49 9.74
N ILE A 134 -1.11 10.71 9.08
CA ILE A 134 -0.81 10.10 7.79
C ILE A 134 -0.74 8.58 7.89
N LEU A 135 0.02 8.04 8.85
CA LEU A 135 0.21 6.60 9.01
C LEU A 135 -1.12 5.90 9.34
N GLN A 136 -1.91 6.48 10.24
CA GLN A 136 -3.25 5.98 10.56
C GLN A 136 -4.17 6.00 9.34
N GLY A 137 -4.14 7.06 8.53
CA GLY A 137 -4.96 7.16 7.33
C GLY A 137 -4.60 6.12 6.26
N ILE A 138 -3.32 5.79 6.11
CA ILE A 138 -2.86 4.70 5.25
C ILE A 138 -3.43 3.36 5.75
N ASP A 139 -3.31 3.10 7.05
CA ASP A 139 -3.79 1.86 7.67
C ASP A 139 -5.31 1.72 7.48
N GLN A 140 -6.07 2.80 7.70
CA GLN A 140 -7.52 2.84 7.47
C GLN A 140 -7.90 2.58 6.02
N ARG A 141 -7.15 3.13 5.05
CA ARG A 141 -7.42 2.88 3.62
C ARG A 141 -7.22 1.42 3.25
N VAL A 142 -6.16 0.80 3.78
CA VAL A 142 -5.89 -0.62 3.58
C VAL A 142 -6.99 -1.47 4.21
N GLU A 143 -7.41 -1.18 5.43
CA GLU A 143 -8.49 -1.92 6.11
C GLU A 143 -9.83 -1.79 5.38
N ALA A 144 -10.15 -0.61 4.84
CA ALA A 144 -11.37 -0.42 4.05
C ALA A 144 -11.39 -1.33 2.81
N ILE A 145 -10.25 -1.47 2.12
CA ILE A 145 -10.14 -2.35 0.94
C ILE A 145 -10.16 -3.82 1.33
N LYS A 146 -9.52 -4.20 2.44
CA LYS A 146 -9.60 -5.56 2.99
C LYS A 146 -11.05 -5.97 3.23
N GLU A 147 -11.82 -5.11 3.88
CA GLU A 147 -13.22 -5.42 4.18
C GLU A 147 -14.06 -5.49 2.90
N ASP A 148 -13.85 -4.61 1.92
CA ASP A 148 -14.53 -4.70 0.64
C ASP A 148 -14.21 -6.02 -0.11
N VAL A 149 -12.94 -6.42 -0.16
CA VAL A 149 -12.53 -7.72 -0.72
C VAL A 149 -13.20 -8.87 0.02
N ARG A 150 -13.25 -8.82 1.36
CA ARG A 150 -13.89 -9.83 2.21
C ARG A 150 -15.40 -9.93 1.93
N GLN A 151 -16.08 -8.79 1.76
CA GLN A 151 -17.52 -8.75 1.45
C GLN A 151 -17.81 -9.30 0.05
N ARG A 152 -16.98 -8.97 -0.95
CA ARG A 152 -17.11 -9.55 -2.30
C ARG A 152 -16.91 -11.06 -2.28
N GLN A 153 -15.91 -11.56 -1.57
CA GLN A 153 -15.68 -13.00 -1.40
C GLN A 153 -16.86 -13.68 -0.70
N LYS A 154 -17.39 -13.09 0.38
CA LYS A 154 -18.56 -13.61 1.09
C LYS A 154 -19.76 -13.77 0.16
N LYS A 155 -20.08 -12.74 -0.64
CA LYS A 155 -21.17 -12.79 -1.62
C LYS A 155 -20.97 -13.85 -2.70
N LEU A 156 -19.72 -14.06 -3.15
CA LEU A 156 -19.41 -15.11 -4.11
C LEU A 156 -19.61 -16.49 -3.48
N VAL A 157 -19.10 -16.72 -2.28
CA VAL A 157 -19.29 -18.00 -1.58
C VAL A 157 -20.78 -18.28 -1.39
N GLU A 158 -21.57 -17.31 -0.92
CA GLU A 158 -23.03 -17.45 -0.78
C GLU A 158 -23.73 -17.84 -2.10
N ALA A 159 -23.23 -17.38 -3.25
CA ALA A 159 -23.75 -17.76 -4.57
C ALA A 159 -23.34 -19.18 -5.01
N PHE A 160 -22.25 -19.71 -4.46
CA PHE A 160 -21.71 -21.04 -4.76
C PHE A 160 -21.96 -22.06 -3.64
N ILE A 161 -22.69 -21.73 -2.57
CA ILE A 161 -23.25 -22.73 -1.66
C ILE A 161 -24.28 -23.52 -2.47
N VAL A 162 -23.82 -24.59 -3.10
CA VAL A 162 -24.65 -25.73 -3.47
C VAL A 162 -25.27 -26.18 -2.16
N LYS A 163 -26.61 -26.15 -2.07
CA LYS A 163 -27.28 -26.90 -1.02
C LYS A 163 -26.80 -28.33 -1.21
N ASP A 164 -26.02 -28.86 -0.27
CA ASP A 164 -25.95 -30.29 -0.08
C ASP A 164 -27.40 -30.68 0.24
N GLU A 165 -28.16 -31.01 -0.80
CA GLU A 165 -29.44 -31.67 -0.64
C GLU A 165 -29.13 -32.94 0.13
N ASP A 166 -29.78 -33.04 1.28
CA ASP A 166 -29.60 -34.06 2.29
C ASP A 166 -29.19 -35.42 1.70
N GLU A 167 -28.10 -36.01 2.21
CA GLU A 167 -27.77 -37.44 2.07
C GLU A 167 -28.84 -38.29 2.79
N ASN A 168 -30.09 -38.20 2.34
CA ASN A 168 -31.21 -39.00 2.80
C ASN A 168 -32.22 -39.07 1.65
N ASP A 169 -31.85 -39.75 0.56
CA ASP A 169 -32.85 -40.46 -0.22
C ASP A 169 -32.23 -41.64 -0.97
N SER A 170 -32.63 -42.84 -0.53
CA SER A 170 -32.85 -44.02 -1.36
C SER A 170 -31.62 -44.61 -2.09
N TYR A 171 -30.88 -45.48 -1.40
CA TYR A 171 -30.35 -46.69 -2.05
C TYR A 171 -31.54 -47.64 -2.35
N GLY A 172 -32.34 -47.23 -3.33
CA GLY A 172 -33.42 -48.01 -3.92
C GLY A 172 -33.04 -48.34 -5.35
N ASP A 173 -32.60 -49.58 -5.52
CA ASP A 173 -32.70 -50.44 -6.70
C ASP A 173 -32.40 -49.95 -8.13
N GLU A 174 -31.66 -50.84 -8.79
CA GLU A 174 -31.58 -51.11 -10.23
C GLU A 174 -30.68 -50.26 -11.13
N VAL A 175 -29.50 -50.86 -11.36
CA VAL A 175 -28.65 -50.69 -12.54
C VAL A 175 -29.49 -50.90 -13.81
N ILE A 176 -29.77 -49.82 -14.54
CA ILE A 176 -30.13 -49.90 -15.96
C ILE A 176 -28.94 -49.38 -16.77
N VAL A 177 -28.17 -50.32 -17.32
CA VAL A 177 -27.18 -50.06 -18.38
C VAL A 177 -27.95 -49.62 -19.61
N SER A 178 -27.89 -48.32 -19.94
CA SER A 178 -28.37 -47.81 -21.22
C SER A 178 -27.46 -48.35 -22.33
N LYS A 179 -27.99 -49.27 -23.12
CA LYS A 179 -27.44 -49.55 -24.45
C LYS A 179 -27.79 -48.37 -25.35
N LEU A 180 -26.74 -47.72 -25.84
CA LEU A 180 -26.75 -46.85 -27.01
C LEU A 180 -27.45 -47.56 -28.19
N ASN A 181 -28.58 -47.00 -28.64
CA ASN A 181 -28.94 -46.75 -30.04
C ASN A 181 -30.29 -46.02 -30.12
#